data_AF-A0A845WKS1-F1
#
_entry.id   AF-A0A845WKS1-F1
#
_cell.length_a   1.000
_cell.length_b   1.000
_cell.length_c   1.000
_cell.angle_alpha   90.00
_cell.angle_beta   90.00
_cell.angle_gamma   90.00
#
_symmetry.space_group_name_H-M   'P 1'
#
loop_
_entity.id
_entity.type
_entity.pdbx_description
1 polymer ?
#
loop_
_entity_poly.entity_id
_entity_poly.type
_entity_poly.pdbx_seq_one_letter_code
_entity_poly.pdbx_strand_id
1 'polypeptide(L)'
;MESTKTDVYKFDSIDDALADLKSGHPVVVVDDENRENEGDLICAAQFATPDMINFMAVEARGLICLAMTGERLDALDLPLMVSNNTDTNQTAFTVSIDAAPHLGVTTGISAEDRARTIQFAINPITKPSDLRRPGHIFPLRARKGGVLKRAGHTEAGVDLSRLAGLYPAGVICEIQNPDGSMARLPELIEYANKHQLKIISIADLISYRLKHDRFVYRESVAQFPSSFGSFQIYAYRNTLDHSEHVAVVKGDPTQFKDHQVMVRMHSECLTGDALGSLRCDCRMQLQAALKIIENSGEGVVVYLRQEGRGIGLVNKLKAYSLQDMGLDTVEANERLGFPADLRDYGMGAQILNDLGVKKICLITNNPRKIAGLKGYGLEVVGRVPLLIETNDYNSSYLATKAQKLGHLLLQTYLVTVAIHWQDQPQQVTERYQRLEKLRSLAHSQNLLLQEESRPVASAVFEKPALIVHLGFDQPELAALDWYQSNQHPYVNAIANILDSVIEWPELRCLEFLVSSGQDPLTSLQILLDREKFPLTKRPSLVCENLTTQKIYSFDRSIE
;
A
#
# COMPACT_ATOMS: atom_id res chain seq x y z
N MET A 1 -27.10 -24.05 -6.56
CA MET A 1 -26.99 -22.72 -7.18
C MET A 1 -25.52 -22.51 -7.45
N GLU A 2 -25.11 -22.73 -8.69
CA GLU A 2 -23.73 -22.57 -9.15
C GLU A 2 -23.34 -21.09 -9.05
N SER A 3 -22.22 -20.80 -8.39
CA SER A 3 -21.63 -19.46 -8.40
C SER A 3 -21.19 -19.16 -9.82
N THR A 4 -21.82 -18.18 -10.45
CA THR A 4 -21.41 -17.62 -11.72
C THR A 4 -19.96 -17.15 -11.61
N LYS A 5 -19.08 -17.73 -12.44
CA LYS A 5 -17.75 -17.17 -12.69
C LYS A 5 -17.96 -15.79 -13.30
N THR A 6 -17.65 -14.74 -12.55
CA THR A 6 -17.58 -13.37 -13.10
C THR A 6 -16.39 -13.34 -14.05
N ASP A 7 -16.67 -13.34 -15.35
CA ASP A 7 -15.65 -13.05 -16.36
C ASP A 7 -15.13 -11.63 -16.09
N VAL A 8 -13.86 -11.52 -15.74
CA VAL A 8 -13.21 -10.23 -15.49
C VAL A 8 -13.07 -9.53 -16.83
N TYR A 9 -13.98 -8.59 -17.12
CA TYR A 9 -13.88 -7.73 -18.28
C TYR A 9 -12.58 -6.92 -18.23
N LYS A 10 -11.91 -6.79 -19.38
CA LYS A 10 -10.65 -6.06 -19.50
C LYS A 10 -10.91 -4.68 -20.11
N PHE A 11 -10.68 -3.64 -19.32
CA PHE A 11 -10.73 -2.24 -19.77
C PHE A 11 -9.71 -1.95 -20.88
N ASP A 12 -10.02 -0.95 -21.71
CA ASP A 12 -9.11 -0.42 -22.71
C ASP A 12 -7.92 0.31 -22.06
N SER A 13 -6.83 0.49 -22.83
CA SER A 13 -5.69 1.25 -22.33
C SER A 13 -6.00 2.75 -22.27
N ILE A 14 -5.41 3.44 -21.29
CA ILE A 14 -5.52 4.91 -21.21
C ILE A 14 -4.92 5.56 -22.46
N ASP A 15 -3.83 5.02 -23.02
CA ASP A 15 -3.21 5.56 -24.24
C ASP A 15 -4.19 5.53 -25.44
N ASP A 16 -4.98 4.46 -25.60
CA ASP A 16 -6.00 4.37 -26.66
C ASP A 16 -7.14 5.37 -26.42
N ALA A 17 -7.62 5.49 -25.18
CA ALA A 17 -8.65 6.46 -24.82
C ALA A 17 -8.20 7.92 -25.05
N LEU A 18 -6.93 8.23 -24.79
CA LEU A 18 -6.35 9.55 -25.07
C LEU A 18 -6.24 9.82 -26.57
N ALA A 19 -5.95 8.80 -27.39
CA ALA A 19 -5.93 8.92 -28.84
C ALA A 19 -7.33 9.24 -29.40
N ASP A 20 -8.35 8.55 -28.90
CA ASP A 20 -9.74 8.79 -29.27
C ASP A 20 -10.19 10.21 -28.90
N LEU A 21 -9.96 10.64 -27.66
CA LEU A 21 -10.27 12.01 -27.23
C LEU A 21 -9.55 13.06 -28.08
N LYS A 22 -8.28 12.84 -28.40
CA LYS A 22 -7.49 13.75 -29.25
C LYS A 22 -8.07 13.87 -30.66
N SER A 23 -8.73 12.82 -31.16
CA SER A 23 -9.41 12.80 -32.45
C SER A 23 -10.87 13.28 -32.40
N GLY A 24 -11.36 13.67 -31.22
CA GLY A 24 -12.73 14.17 -31.02
C GLY A 24 -13.77 13.10 -30.71
N HIS A 25 -13.37 11.84 -30.55
CA HIS A 25 -14.25 10.76 -30.13
C HIS A 25 -14.40 10.75 -28.59
N PRO A 26 -15.62 10.51 -28.06
CA PRO A 26 -15.84 10.44 -26.63
C PRO A 26 -15.39 9.08 -26.08
N VAL A 27 -15.25 8.98 -24.77
CA VAL A 27 -14.89 7.74 -24.07
C VAL A 27 -15.84 7.50 -22.91
N VAL A 28 -16.08 6.24 -22.57
CA VAL A 28 -16.82 5.84 -21.37
C VAL A 28 -15.83 5.74 -20.21
N VAL A 29 -16.14 6.40 -19.11
CA VAL A 29 -15.32 6.35 -17.89
C VAL A 29 -16.17 5.84 -16.74
N VAL A 30 -15.69 4.82 -16.05
CA VAL A 30 -16.38 4.23 -14.89
C VAL A 30 -15.63 4.51 -13.60
N ASP A 31 -16.37 4.72 -12.52
CA ASP A 31 -15.81 4.87 -11.18
C ASP A 31 -15.81 3.55 -10.38
N ASP A 32 -15.38 3.62 -9.11
CA ASP A 32 -15.32 2.44 -8.24
C ASP A 32 -16.73 1.99 -7.83
N GLU A 33 -16.95 0.67 -7.73
CA GLU A 33 -18.23 0.08 -7.31
C GLU A 33 -18.71 0.59 -5.93
N ASN A 34 -17.79 1.05 -5.07
CA ASN A 34 -18.09 1.59 -3.74
C ASN A 34 -18.28 3.11 -3.72
N ARG A 35 -18.25 3.80 -4.88
CA ARG A 35 -18.48 5.24 -5.02
C ARG A 35 -19.87 5.52 -5.60
N GLU A 36 -19.99 5.90 -6.88
CA GLU A 36 -21.28 6.08 -7.55
C GLU A 36 -21.71 4.78 -8.26
N ASN A 37 -20.73 3.94 -8.62
CA ASN A 37 -20.89 2.72 -9.40
C ASN A 37 -21.52 3.01 -10.77
N GLU A 38 -21.16 4.14 -11.36
CA GLU A 38 -21.77 4.71 -12.57
C GLU A 38 -20.72 4.90 -13.68
N GLY A 39 -21.20 5.14 -14.90
CA GLY A 39 -20.37 5.46 -16.04
C GLY A 39 -20.80 6.76 -16.71
N ASP A 40 -19.82 7.61 -17.00
CA ASP A 40 -20.01 8.86 -17.72
C ASP A 40 -19.47 8.75 -19.14
N LEU A 41 -20.21 9.30 -20.08
CA LEU A 41 -19.68 9.63 -21.40
C LEU A 41 -18.91 10.94 -21.30
N ILE A 42 -17.61 10.89 -21.60
CA ILE A 42 -16.70 12.03 -21.52
C ILE A 42 -16.19 12.40 -22.92
N CYS A 43 -16.34 13.68 -23.29
CA CYS A 43 -15.67 14.25 -24.46
C CYS A 43 -14.87 15.51 -24.09
N ALA A 44 -13.81 15.82 -24.84
CA ALA A 44 -13.08 17.07 -24.63
C ALA A 44 -13.96 18.26 -25.04
N ALA A 45 -14.05 19.28 -24.18
CA ALA A 45 -15.01 20.37 -24.36
C ALA A 45 -14.85 21.15 -25.67
N GLN A 46 -13.63 21.22 -26.20
CA GLN A 46 -13.36 21.84 -27.50
C GLN A 46 -14.00 21.10 -28.68
N PHE A 47 -14.33 19.81 -28.52
CA PHE A 47 -15.03 18.99 -29.51
C PHE A 47 -16.54 18.84 -29.20
N ALA A 48 -17.08 19.67 -28.31
CA ALA A 48 -18.52 19.73 -28.06
C ALA A 48 -19.24 20.36 -29.27
N THR A 49 -19.63 19.52 -30.23
CA THR A 49 -20.45 19.89 -31.38
C THR A 49 -21.95 19.69 -31.07
N PRO A 50 -22.87 20.29 -31.86
CA PRO A 50 -24.30 20.03 -31.71
C PRO A 50 -24.63 18.52 -31.81
N ASP A 51 -23.98 17.80 -32.71
CA ASP A 51 -24.18 16.34 -32.85
C ASP A 51 -23.71 15.58 -31.61
N MET A 52 -22.57 15.95 -31.01
CA MET A 52 -22.07 15.36 -29.78
C MET A 52 -23.02 15.61 -28.60
N ILE A 53 -23.51 16.84 -28.45
CA ILE A 53 -24.45 17.20 -27.39
C ILE A 53 -25.80 16.51 -27.58
N ASN A 54 -26.25 16.36 -28.83
CA ASN A 54 -27.44 15.58 -29.14
C ASN A 54 -27.24 14.10 -28.82
N PHE A 55 -26.09 13.54 -29.18
CA PHE A 55 -25.72 12.16 -28.86
C PHE A 55 -25.73 11.92 -27.35
N MET A 56 -25.09 12.79 -26.56
CA MET A 56 -25.15 12.76 -25.09
C MET A 56 -26.60 12.81 -24.58
N ALA A 57 -27.41 13.73 -25.09
CA ALA A 57 -28.80 13.88 -24.63
C ALA A 57 -29.70 12.68 -24.95
N VAL A 58 -29.45 11.97 -26.05
CA VAL A 58 -30.31 10.88 -26.54
C VAL A 58 -29.81 9.50 -26.12
N GLU A 59 -28.49 9.27 -26.20
CA GLU A 59 -27.88 7.96 -25.94
C GLU A 59 -27.32 7.85 -24.53
N ALA A 60 -26.85 8.93 -23.88
CA ALA A 60 -26.45 8.90 -22.46
C ALA A 60 -27.60 9.31 -21.51
N ARG A 61 -28.36 10.35 -21.86
CA ARG A 61 -29.60 10.81 -21.19
C ARG A 61 -29.42 11.44 -19.80
N GLY A 62 -28.21 11.41 -19.23
CA GLY A 62 -27.85 12.10 -18.00
C GLY A 62 -27.81 13.62 -18.11
N LEU A 63 -27.26 14.24 -17.06
CA LEU A 63 -27.13 15.69 -16.99
C LEU A 63 -25.84 16.12 -17.69
N ILE A 64 -25.97 16.86 -18.78
CA ILE A 64 -24.79 17.37 -19.52
C ILE A 64 -24.12 18.48 -18.70
N CYS A 65 -22.94 18.16 -18.18
CA CYS A 65 -22.14 19.04 -17.35
C CYS A 65 -20.83 19.43 -18.05
N LEU A 66 -20.28 20.59 -17.69
CA LEU A 66 -19.02 21.09 -18.21
C LEU A 66 -17.96 21.12 -17.10
N ALA A 67 -17.10 20.10 -17.05
CA ALA A 67 -16.00 20.03 -16.11
C ALA A 67 -14.86 20.98 -16.51
N MET A 68 -14.46 21.87 -15.60
CA MET A 68 -13.47 22.91 -15.87
C MET A 68 -12.48 23.08 -14.73
N THR A 69 -11.32 23.67 -15.05
CA THR A 69 -10.38 24.13 -14.02
C THR A 69 -10.98 25.27 -13.20
N GLY A 70 -10.65 25.30 -11.90
CA GLY A 70 -11.06 26.38 -11.01
C GLY A 70 -10.62 27.76 -11.49
N GLU A 71 -9.40 27.87 -12.03
CA GLU A 71 -8.85 29.12 -12.57
C GLU A 71 -9.73 29.71 -13.69
N ARG A 72 -10.25 28.85 -14.57
CA ARG A 72 -11.12 29.30 -15.66
C ARG A 72 -12.50 29.72 -15.14
N LEU A 73 -13.05 28.98 -14.17
CA LEU A 73 -14.32 29.33 -13.54
C LEU A 73 -14.22 30.66 -12.77
N ASP A 74 -13.09 30.90 -12.09
CA ASP A 74 -12.81 32.15 -11.38
C ASP A 74 -12.71 33.32 -12.37
N ALA A 75 -12.02 33.14 -13.50
CA ALA A 75 -11.92 34.15 -14.55
C ALA A 75 -13.27 34.51 -15.19
N LEU A 76 -14.23 33.58 -15.17
CA LEU A 76 -15.59 33.77 -15.67
C LEU A 76 -16.58 34.24 -14.60
N ASP A 77 -16.14 34.44 -13.35
CA ASP A 77 -17.02 34.75 -12.22
C ASP A 77 -18.18 33.74 -12.10
N LEU A 78 -17.81 32.47 -11.99
CA LEU A 78 -18.71 31.34 -11.79
C LEU A 78 -18.50 30.71 -10.41
N PRO A 79 -19.11 31.29 -9.35
CA PRO A 79 -19.04 30.73 -8.01
C PRO A 79 -19.84 29.41 -7.92
N LEU A 80 -19.58 28.64 -6.86
CA LEU A 80 -20.39 27.47 -6.53
C LEU A 80 -21.86 27.88 -6.34
N MET A 81 -22.79 27.05 -6.80
CA MET A 81 -24.22 27.37 -6.75
C MET A 81 -24.80 27.34 -5.32
N VAL A 82 -24.15 26.63 -4.41
CA VAL A 82 -24.49 26.57 -2.98
C VAL A 82 -23.26 26.87 -2.12
N SER A 83 -23.48 27.51 -0.99
CA SER A 83 -22.41 27.83 -0.02
C SER A 83 -22.03 26.64 0.87
N ASN A 84 -22.97 25.74 1.16
CA ASN A 84 -22.75 24.53 1.95
C ASN A 84 -23.15 23.30 1.12
N ASN A 85 -22.15 22.58 0.61
CA ASN A 85 -22.38 21.39 -0.19
C ASN A 85 -22.67 20.18 0.71
N THR A 86 -23.91 19.67 0.66
CA THR A 86 -24.36 18.51 1.45
C THR A 86 -24.33 17.20 0.65
N ASP A 87 -23.88 17.22 -0.61
CA ASP A 87 -23.72 16.01 -1.42
C ASP A 87 -22.63 15.09 -0.84
N THR A 88 -22.90 13.79 -0.79
CA THR A 88 -21.95 12.79 -0.26
C THR A 88 -20.66 12.76 -1.10
N ASN A 89 -20.79 12.94 -2.42
CA ASN A 89 -19.66 12.93 -3.35
C ASN A 89 -19.01 14.30 -3.55
N GLN A 90 -19.57 15.33 -2.89
CA GLN A 90 -19.12 16.71 -2.92
C GLN A 90 -18.93 17.24 -4.35
N THR A 91 -19.84 16.89 -5.28
CA THR A 91 -19.83 17.38 -6.66
C THR A 91 -20.00 18.89 -6.68
N ALA A 92 -19.04 19.59 -7.30
CA ALA A 92 -18.86 21.03 -7.14
C ALA A 92 -19.53 21.83 -8.28
N PHE A 93 -20.87 21.83 -8.30
CA PHE A 93 -21.66 22.61 -9.24
C PHE A 93 -21.47 24.12 -9.05
N THR A 94 -21.21 24.82 -10.14
CA THR A 94 -21.31 26.28 -10.20
C THR A 94 -22.70 26.73 -10.63
N VAL A 95 -22.94 28.03 -10.60
CA VAL A 95 -24.13 28.62 -11.23
C VAL A 95 -24.20 28.16 -12.70
N SER A 96 -25.39 27.70 -13.14
CA SER A 96 -25.59 27.25 -14.52
C SER A 96 -25.55 28.42 -15.50
N ILE A 97 -25.15 28.14 -16.75
CA ILE A 97 -24.87 29.16 -17.75
C ILE A 97 -25.49 28.86 -19.11
N ASP A 98 -25.79 29.93 -19.84
CA ASP A 98 -26.02 29.96 -21.29
C ASP A 98 -25.15 31.06 -21.89
N ALA A 99 -24.67 30.92 -23.13
CA ALA A 99 -24.12 32.07 -23.83
C ALA A 99 -25.20 33.15 -24.03
N ALA A 100 -24.75 34.41 -24.09
CA ALA A 100 -25.64 35.55 -24.29
C ALA A 100 -26.24 35.61 -25.71
N PRO A 101 -27.39 36.27 -25.91
CA PRO A 101 -28.06 36.31 -27.22
C PRO A 101 -27.22 36.93 -28.35
N HIS A 102 -26.34 37.90 -28.03
CA HIS A 102 -25.42 38.48 -29.02
C HIS A 102 -24.38 37.48 -29.55
N LEU A 103 -24.20 36.36 -28.86
CA LEU A 103 -23.37 35.24 -29.27
C LEU A 103 -24.16 34.16 -30.03
N GLY A 104 -25.43 34.44 -30.37
CA GLY A 104 -26.26 33.58 -31.19
C GLY A 104 -26.91 32.42 -30.44
N VAL A 105 -27.04 32.49 -29.11
CA VAL A 105 -27.83 31.53 -28.33
C VAL A 105 -29.26 32.05 -28.15
N THR A 106 -30.24 31.16 -28.29
CA THR A 106 -31.66 31.52 -28.13
C THR A 106 -32.18 31.18 -26.73
N THR A 107 -32.88 30.07 -26.59
CA THR A 107 -33.43 29.58 -25.33
C THR A 107 -32.38 28.91 -24.45
N GLY A 108 -31.27 28.42 -25.04
CA GLY A 108 -30.17 27.79 -24.31
C GLY A 108 -30.19 26.26 -24.34
N ILE A 109 -31.38 25.64 -24.45
CA ILE A 109 -31.53 24.19 -24.22
C ILE A 109 -31.23 23.32 -25.44
N SER A 110 -31.27 23.87 -26.66
CA SER A 110 -31.01 23.09 -27.86
C SER A 110 -29.57 22.54 -27.88
N ALA A 111 -29.33 21.48 -28.64
CA ALA A 111 -27.97 20.94 -28.76
C ALA A 111 -26.99 21.97 -29.33
N GLU A 112 -27.45 22.80 -30.29
CA GLU A 112 -26.71 23.93 -30.86
C GLU A 112 -26.37 24.98 -29.78
N ASP A 113 -27.37 25.42 -29.01
CA ASP A 113 -27.19 26.45 -27.98
C ASP A 113 -26.26 25.98 -26.85
N ARG A 114 -26.40 24.73 -26.43
CA ARG A 114 -25.55 24.09 -25.41
C ARG A 114 -24.11 23.93 -25.89
N ALA A 115 -23.90 23.40 -27.10
CA ALA A 115 -22.58 23.31 -27.72
C ALA A 115 -21.91 24.68 -27.80
N ARG A 116 -22.65 25.69 -28.28
CA ARG A 116 -22.16 27.07 -28.39
C ARG A 116 -21.80 27.67 -27.04
N THR A 117 -22.61 27.44 -26.02
CA THR A 117 -22.32 27.85 -24.63
C THR A 117 -21.02 27.25 -24.13
N ILE A 118 -20.79 25.95 -24.37
CA ILE A 118 -19.53 25.27 -24.00
C ILE A 118 -18.33 25.90 -24.72
N GLN A 119 -18.42 26.15 -26.03
CA GLN A 119 -17.35 26.77 -26.81
C GLN A 119 -16.99 28.17 -26.30
N PHE A 120 -17.98 28.99 -25.94
CA PHE A 120 -17.71 30.30 -25.33
C PHE A 120 -17.16 30.17 -23.91
N ALA A 121 -17.62 29.20 -23.12
CA ALA A 121 -17.10 28.98 -21.76
C ALA A 121 -15.60 28.61 -21.77
N ILE A 122 -15.10 27.85 -22.75
CA ILE A 122 -13.67 27.51 -22.84
C ILE A 122 -12.82 28.55 -23.59
N ASN A 123 -13.44 29.50 -24.30
CA ASN A 123 -12.72 30.48 -25.10
C ASN A 123 -12.01 31.53 -24.21
N PRO A 124 -10.66 31.68 -24.27
CA PRO A 124 -9.90 32.54 -23.37
C PRO A 124 -10.31 34.02 -23.39
N ILE A 125 -10.92 34.53 -24.47
CA ILE A 125 -11.34 35.94 -24.56
C ILE A 125 -12.73 36.23 -23.97
N THR A 126 -13.52 35.19 -23.68
CA THR A 126 -14.88 35.34 -23.12
C THR A 126 -14.83 36.00 -21.75
N LYS A 127 -15.71 36.99 -21.55
CA LYS A 127 -15.85 37.72 -20.28
C LYS A 127 -17.03 37.18 -19.46
N PRO A 128 -17.09 37.43 -18.15
CA PRO A 128 -18.24 37.05 -17.33
C PRO A 128 -19.60 37.52 -17.87
N SER A 129 -19.65 38.69 -18.52
CA SER A 129 -20.87 39.29 -19.10
C SER A 129 -21.37 38.61 -20.37
N ASP A 130 -20.54 37.76 -21.00
CA ASP A 130 -20.90 37.00 -22.20
C ASP A 130 -21.73 35.74 -21.86
N LEU A 131 -21.85 35.42 -20.58
CA LEU A 131 -22.59 34.26 -20.06
C LEU A 131 -23.78 34.74 -19.22
N ARG A 132 -24.98 34.27 -19.55
CA ARG A 132 -26.19 34.43 -18.76
C ARG A 132 -26.22 33.43 -17.61
N ARG A 133 -26.88 33.82 -16.52
CA ARG A 133 -27.06 33.03 -15.29
C ARG A 133 -28.52 33.22 -14.83
N PRO A 134 -29.30 32.16 -14.56
CA PRO A 134 -29.00 30.75 -14.82
C PRO A 134 -29.00 30.43 -16.32
N GLY A 135 -28.66 29.19 -16.67
CA GLY A 135 -28.80 28.62 -18.01
C GLY A 135 -28.85 27.09 -17.99
N HIS A 136 -28.49 26.45 -19.11
CA HIS A 136 -28.73 25.03 -19.37
C HIS A 136 -27.46 24.17 -19.50
N ILE A 137 -26.28 24.77 -19.40
CA ILE A 137 -25.03 24.07 -19.13
C ILE A 137 -24.68 24.22 -17.66
N PHE A 138 -24.22 23.13 -17.04
CA PHE A 138 -23.88 23.06 -15.62
C PHE A 138 -22.36 22.92 -15.47
N PRO A 139 -21.61 24.01 -15.25
CA PRO A 139 -20.19 23.89 -15.05
C PRO A 139 -19.87 23.26 -13.68
N LEU A 140 -18.83 22.44 -13.66
CA LEU A 140 -18.34 21.72 -12.50
C LEU A 140 -16.89 22.12 -12.23
N ARG A 141 -16.59 22.46 -10.98
CA ARG A 141 -15.25 22.84 -10.55
C ARG A 141 -14.42 21.60 -10.22
N ALA A 142 -13.47 21.24 -11.09
CA ALA A 142 -12.51 20.19 -10.80
C ALA A 142 -11.54 20.63 -9.68
N ARG A 143 -11.20 19.70 -8.79
CA ARG A 143 -10.18 19.93 -7.75
C ARG A 143 -8.79 20.06 -8.36
N LYS A 144 -7.99 20.97 -7.79
CA LYS A 144 -6.57 21.05 -8.13
C LYS A 144 -5.90 19.72 -7.78
N GLY A 145 -5.19 19.15 -8.75
CA GLY A 145 -4.63 17.80 -8.67
C GLY A 145 -5.46 16.72 -9.37
N GLY A 146 -6.68 17.02 -9.83
CA GLY A 146 -7.49 16.12 -10.64
C GLY A 146 -7.83 14.80 -9.91
N VAL A 147 -7.83 13.68 -10.64
CA VAL A 147 -8.23 12.37 -10.10
C VAL A 147 -7.35 11.89 -8.96
N LEU A 148 -6.12 12.40 -8.88
CA LEU A 148 -5.21 12.15 -7.75
C LEU A 148 -5.68 12.78 -6.44
N LYS A 149 -6.57 13.78 -6.51
CA LYS A 149 -7.13 14.44 -5.32
C LYS A 149 -8.59 14.10 -5.06
N ARG A 150 -9.38 13.85 -6.10
CA ARG A 150 -10.75 13.33 -6.01
C ARG A 150 -11.01 12.42 -7.21
N ALA A 151 -11.28 11.15 -6.95
CA ALA A 151 -11.56 10.14 -7.97
C ALA A 151 -13.00 10.27 -8.49
N GLY A 152 -13.32 11.37 -9.19
CA GLY A 152 -14.65 11.60 -9.78
C GLY A 152 -14.61 11.96 -11.26
N HIS A 153 -15.74 11.82 -11.95
CA HIS A 153 -15.87 12.08 -13.39
C HIS A 153 -15.54 13.53 -13.77
N THR A 154 -15.83 14.49 -12.89
CA THR A 154 -15.42 15.89 -13.06
C THR A 154 -13.91 16.04 -13.23
N GLU A 155 -13.14 15.42 -12.33
CA GLU A 155 -11.69 15.44 -12.41
C GLU A 155 -11.18 14.65 -13.61
N ALA A 156 -11.79 13.50 -13.91
CA ALA A 156 -11.43 12.68 -15.06
C ALA A 156 -11.58 13.43 -16.39
N GLY A 157 -12.67 14.16 -16.59
CA GLY A 157 -12.90 14.94 -17.82
C GLY A 157 -11.85 16.02 -18.07
N VAL A 158 -11.42 16.72 -17.01
CA VAL A 158 -10.34 17.72 -17.09
C VAL A 158 -8.98 17.05 -17.33
N ASP A 159 -8.68 15.98 -16.60
CA ASP A 159 -7.39 15.29 -16.69
C ASP A 159 -7.18 14.60 -18.03
N LEU A 160 -8.19 13.89 -18.54
CA LEU A 160 -8.12 13.21 -19.83
C LEU A 160 -7.89 14.23 -20.96
N SER A 161 -8.61 15.34 -20.95
CA SER A 161 -8.43 16.42 -21.94
C SER A 161 -7.02 17.00 -21.88
N ARG A 162 -6.49 17.25 -20.69
CA ARG A 162 -5.10 17.71 -20.49
C ARG A 162 -4.09 16.68 -21.00
N LEU A 163 -4.24 15.41 -20.63
CA LEU A 163 -3.33 14.31 -21.00
C LEU A 163 -3.34 14.07 -22.52
N ALA A 164 -4.47 14.28 -23.20
CA ALA A 164 -4.59 14.23 -24.65
C ALA A 164 -3.94 15.44 -25.36
N GLY A 165 -3.46 16.45 -24.62
CA GLY A 165 -2.88 17.67 -25.16
C GLY A 165 -3.93 18.68 -25.64
N LEU A 166 -5.14 18.63 -25.11
CA LEU A 166 -6.27 19.50 -25.45
C LEU A 166 -6.50 20.55 -24.35
N TYR A 167 -7.43 21.48 -24.58
CA TYR A 167 -7.84 22.43 -23.54
C TYR A 167 -8.37 21.66 -22.30
N PRO A 168 -7.95 21.99 -21.06
CA PRO A 168 -8.26 21.20 -19.85
C PRO A 168 -9.70 21.43 -19.37
N ALA A 169 -10.67 21.03 -20.17
CA ALA A 169 -12.09 21.01 -19.86
C ALA A 169 -12.76 19.85 -20.61
N GLY A 170 -13.70 19.17 -19.96
CA GLY A 170 -14.45 18.06 -20.52
C GLY A 170 -15.95 18.28 -20.40
N VAL A 171 -16.72 17.75 -21.34
CA VAL A 171 -18.18 17.61 -21.19
C VAL A 171 -18.46 16.19 -20.74
N ILE A 172 -19.21 16.05 -19.66
CA ILE A 172 -19.55 14.77 -19.05
C ILE A 172 -21.07 14.62 -19.00
N CYS A 173 -21.55 13.39 -19.13
CA CYS A 173 -22.96 13.05 -19.06
C CYS A 173 -23.10 11.60 -18.59
N GLU A 174 -23.81 11.39 -17.49
CA GLU A 174 -24.03 10.06 -16.94
C GLU A 174 -24.85 9.20 -17.92
N ILE A 175 -24.54 7.91 -18.02
CA ILE A 175 -25.21 6.98 -18.94
C ILE A 175 -26.35 6.30 -18.20
N GLN A 176 -27.57 6.49 -18.69
CA GLN A 176 -28.79 5.85 -18.19
C GLN A 176 -29.30 4.78 -19.15
N ASN A 177 -29.84 3.72 -18.57
CA ASN A 177 -30.63 2.72 -19.28
C ASN A 177 -31.90 3.34 -19.88
N PRO A 178 -32.52 2.72 -20.90
CA PRO A 178 -33.74 3.22 -21.52
C PRO A 178 -34.94 3.35 -20.56
N ASP A 179 -34.94 2.61 -19.45
CA ASP A 179 -35.96 2.67 -18.40
C ASP A 179 -35.73 3.80 -17.39
N GLY A 180 -34.64 4.56 -17.53
CA GLY A 180 -34.25 5.67 -16.65
C GLY A 180 -33.43 5.25 -15.44
N SER A 181 -33.10 3.97 -15.28
CA SER A 181 -32.13 3.53 -14.28
C SER A 181 -30.70 3.86 -14.71
N MET A 182 -29.77 3.96 -13.75
CA MET A 182 -28.35 4.21 -14.05
C MET A 182 -27.68 2.94 -14.60
N ALA A 183 -26.97 3.07 -15.72
CA ALA A 183 -26.27 1.95 -16.33
C ALA A 183 -25.09 1.50 -15.45
N ARG A 184 -25.01 0.20 -15.17
CA ARG A 184 -23.91 -0.42 -14.40
C ARG A 184 -22.90 -1.08 -15.32
N LEU A 185 -21.77 -1.53 -14.79
CA LEU A 185 -20.63 -2.02 -15.58
C LEU A 185 -21.02 -3.00 -16.72
N PRO A 186 -21.87 -4.03 -16.53
CA PRO A 186 -22.29 -4.91 -17.64
C PRO A 186 -23.00 -4.16 -18.78
N GLU A 187 -23.89 -3.24 -18.43
CA GLU A 187 -24.66 -2.44 -19.39
C GLU A 187 -23.78 -1.39 -20.07
N LEU A 188 -22.81 -0.83 -19.34
CA LEU A 188 -21.81 0.12 -19.86
C LEU A 188 -20.88 -0.55 -20.88
N ILE A 189 -20.54 -1.83 -20.68
CA ILE A 189 -19.78 -2.63 -21.64
C ILE A 189 -20.60 -2.82 -22.93
N GLU A 190 -21.89 -3.16 -22.81
CA GLU A 190 -22.79 -3.27 -23.96
C GLU A 190 -22.94 -1.92 -24.69
N TYR A 191 -23.08 -0.83 -23.95
CA TYR A 191 -23.14 0.53 -24.47
C TYR A 191 -21.86 0.90 -25.26
N ALA A 192 -20.69 0.68 -24.65
CA ALA A 192 -19.39 0.94 -25.28
C ALA A 192 -19.23 0.14 -26.57
N ASN A 193 -19.60 -1.14 -26.57
CA ASN A 193 -19.55 -1.99 -27.77
C ASN A 193 -20.54 -1.52 -28.86
N LYS A 194 -21.78 -1.20 -28.49
CA LYS A 194 -22.82 -0.72 -29.42
C LYS A 194 -22.37 0.55 -30.15
N HIS A 195 -21.75 1.48 -29.42
CA HIS A 195 -21.32 2.77 -29.94
C HIS A 195 -19.86 2.82 -30.37
N GLN A 196 -19.14 1.69 -30.30
CA GLN A 196 -17.72 1.56 -30.65
C GLN A 196 -16.83 2.54 -29.89
N LEU A 197 -17.11 2.71 -28.59
CA LEU A 197 -16.38 3.61 -27.70
C LEU A 197 -15.42 2.83 -26.81
N LYS A 198 -14.32 3.48 -26.44
CA LYS A 198 -13.40 2.97 -25.43
C LYS A 198 -13.99 3.10 -24.04
N ILE A 199 -13.75 2.09 -23.21
CA ILE A 199 -14.16 2.08 -21.80
C ILE A 199 -12.94 1.95 -20.88
N ILE A 200 -12.80 2.90 -19.97
CA ILE A 200 -11.69 2.96 -19.01
C ILE A 200 -12.21 3.16 -17.59
N SER A 201 -11.39 2.84 -16.59
CA SER A 201 -11.70 3.11 -15.19
C SER A 201 -10.95 4.34 -14.66
N ILE A 202 -11.54 5.06 -13.70
CA ILE A 202 -10.84 6.12 -12.97
C ILE A 202 -9.61 5.54 -12.24
N ALA A 203 -9.66 4.30 -11.76
CA ALA A 203 -8.53 3.62 -11.13
C ALA A 203 -7.34 3.46 -12.10
N ASP A 204 -7.60 3.09 -13.35
CA ASP A 204 -6.57 3.01 -14.39
C ASP A 204 -6.03 4.39 -14.76
N LEU A 205 -6.90 5.41 -14.81
CA LEU A 205 -6.48 6.80 -15.05
C LEU A 205 -5.59 7.33 -13.92
N ILE A 206 -5.93 7.05 -12.66
CA ILE A 206 -5.08 7.37 -11.50
C ILE A 206 -3.73 6.67 -11.65
N SER A 207 -3.72 5.38 -11.94
CA SER A 207 -2.49 4.60 -12.14
C SER A 207 -1.62 5.15 -13.28
N TYR A 208 -2.25 5.55 -14.39
CA TYR A 208 -1.57 6.20 -15.51
C TYR A 208 -0.96 7.53 -15.11
N ARG A 209 -1.72 8.41 -14.44
CA ARG A 209 -1.22 9.70 -13.97
C ARG A 209 -0.09 9.54 -12.96
N LEU A 210 -0.19 8.60 -12.03
CA LEU A 210 0.84 8.32 -11.04
C LEU A 210 2.17 7.87 -11.69
N LYS A 211 2.11 7.24 -12.87
CA LYS A 211 3.27 6.81 -13.68
C LYS A 211 3.83 7.92 -14.58
N HIS A 212 2.97 8.78 -15.13
CA HIS A 212 3.35 9.76 -16.17
C HIS A 212 3.49 11.20 -15.66
N ASP A 213 2.75 11.60 -14.63
CA ASP A 213 2.87 12.91 -14.01
C ASP A 213 3.93 12.89 -12.89
N ARG A 214 4.76 13.94 -12.84
CA ARG A 214 5.68 14.16 -11.73
C ARG A 214 5.13 15.25 -10.81
N PHE A 215 4.89 14.90 -9.55
CA PHE A 215 4.39 15.83 -8.54
C PHE A 215 5.15 15.73 -7.20
N VAL A 216 6.14 14.83 -7.12
CA VAL A 216 7.10 14.77 -6.02
C VAL A 216 8.46 15.28 -6.48
N TYR A 217 8.97 16.29 -5.79
CA TYR A 217 10.21 16.98 -6.12
C TYR A 217 11.19 16.96 -4.96
N ARG A 218 12.47 16.72 -5.27
CA ARG A 218 13.57 16.78 -4.31
C ARG A 218 13.87 18.24 -3.98
N GLU A 219 13.81 18.59 -2.70
CA GLU A 219 14.02 19.96 -2.21
C GLU A 219 15.43 20.16 -1.65
N SER A 220 15.97 19.14 -0.97
CA SER A 220 17.28 19.24 -0.33
C SER A 220 17.92 17.87 -0.10
N VAL A 221 19.23 17.86 0.06
CA VAL A 221 20.03 16.68 0.42
C VAL A 221 21.02 17.08 1.50
N ALA A 222 21.17 16.26 2.53
CA ALA A 222 22.12 16.49 3.62
C ALA A 222 22.81 15.19 4.05
N GLN A 223 24.01 15.32 4.63
CA GLN A 223 24.65 14.23 5.35
C GLN A 223 23.85 13.89 6.61
N PHE A 224 23.63 12.60 6.86
CA PHE A 224 22.84 12.09 7.96
C PHE A 224 23.63 11.04 8.76
N PRO A 225 24.54 11.48 9.66
CA PRO A 225 25.15 10.59 10.63
C PRO A 225 24.08 10.15 11.64
N SER A 226 23.95 8.84 11.85
CA SER A 226 22.96 8.27 12.75
C SER A 226 23.56 7.17 13.61
N SER A 227 22.85 6.75 14.66
CA SER A 227 23.21 5.57 15.46
C SER A 227 23.19 4.25 14.68
N PHE A 228 22.69 4.25 13.44
CA PHE A 228 22.60 3.08 12.58
C PHE A 228 23.65 3.06 11.48
N GLY A 229 24.46 4.12 11.35
CA GLY A 229 25.40 4.28 10.25
C GLY A 229 25.43 5.69 9.66
N SER A 230 26.20 5.84 8.61
CA SER A 230 26.34 7.08 7.85
C SER A 230 25.55 7.01 6.55
N PHE A 231 24.60 7.94 6.40
CA PHE A 231 23.67 8.02 5.28
C PHE A 231 23.64 9.42 4.68
N GLN A 232 22.96 9.56 3.56
CA GLN A 232 22.40 10.84 3.10
C GLN A 232 20.90 10.86 3.36
N ILE A 233 20.34 12.02 3.67
CA ILE A 233 18.89 12.22 3.79
C ILE A 233 18.42 13.19 2.70
N TYR A 234 17.40 12.78 1.97
CA TYR A 234 16.81 13.50 0.85
C TYR A 234 15.42 13.98 1.28
N ALA A 235 15.17 15.28 1.20
CA ALA A 235 13.86 15.86 1.45
C ALA A 235 13.07 15.98 0.14
N TYR A 236 11.81 15.58 0.18
CA TYR A 236 10.88 15.63 -0.95
C TYR A 236 9.62 16.39 -0.57
N ARG A 237 9.06 17.12 -1.54
CA ARG A 237 7.77 17.80 -1.40
C ARG A 237 6.78 17.32 -2.46
N ASN A 238 5.55 17.07 -2.04
CA ASN A 238 4.41 16.85 -2.91
C ASN A 238 3.77 18.19 -3.29
N THR A 239 3.69 18.51 -4.58
CA THR A 239 3.09 19.76 -5.04
C THR A 239 1.56 19.76 -5.01
N LEU A 240 0.92 18.60 -4.81
CA LEU A 240 -0.53 18.48 -4.79
C LEU A 240 -1.14 18.87 -3.43
N ASP A 241 -0.47 18.50 -2.34
CA ASP A 241 -0.96 18.72 -0.98
C ASP A 241 0.07 19.34 -0.02
N HIS A 242 1.24 19.69 -0.54
CA HIS A 242 2.37 20.28 0.20
C HIS A 242 2.93 19.38 1.31
N SER A 243 2.58 18.10 1.31
CA SER A 243 3.19 17.12 2.23
C SER A 243 4.68 16.95 1.91
N GLU A 244 5.44 16.68 2.96
CA GLU A 244 6.88 16.50 2.90
C GLU A 244 7.24 15.06 3.26
N HIS A 245 8.22 14.48 2.59
CA HIS A 245 8.70 13.13 2.83
C HIS A 245 10.22 13.10 2.83
N VAL A 246 10.79 12.04 3.39
CA VAL A 246 12.24 11.87 3.37
C VAL A 246 12.64 10.50 2.85
N ALA A 247 13.79 10.42 2.20
CA ALA A 247 14.46 9.17 1.91
C ALA A 247 15.83 9.15 2.59
N VAL A 248 16.10 8.11 3.38
CA VAL A 248 17.42 7.86 3.96
C VAL A 248 18.15 6.87 3.05
N VAL A 249 19.30 7.29 2.54
CA VAL A 249 19.99 6.63 1.43
C VAL A 249 21.41 6.25 1.84
N LYS A 250 21.79 5.00 1.54
CA LYS A 250 23.14 4.46 1.64
C LYS A 250 23.65 4.13 0.23
N GLY A 251 24.90 4.46 -0.05
CA GLY A 251 25.49 4.28 -1.39
C GLY A 251 25.30 5.50 -2.29
N ASP A 252 25.58 5.34 -3.58
CA ASP A 252 25.50 6.38 -4.59
C ASP A 252 24.27 6.17 -5.50
N PRO A 253 23.24 7.04 -5.43
CA PRO A 253 22.07 6.96 -6.29
C PRO A 253 22.35 6.92 -7.80
N THR A 254 23.48 7.44 -8.25
CA THR A 254 23.84 7.41 -9.68
C THR A 254 24.10 5.99 -10.21
N GLN A 255 24.37 5.04 -9.30
CA GLN A 255 24.68 3.64 -9.62
C GLN A 255 23.48 2.70 -9.42
N PHE A 256 22.41 3.17 -8.76
CA PHE A 256 21.25 2.35 -8.40
C PHE A 256 20.46 1.77 -9.57
N LYS A 257 20.60 2.34 -10.77
CA LYS A 257 19.87 1.90 -11.96
C LYS A 257 20.21 0.46 -12.34
N ASP A 258 21.47 0.08 -12.18
CA ASP A 258 22.00 -1.22 -12.63
C ASP A 258 22.08 -2.25 -11.49
N HIS A 259 21.90 -1.81 -10.24
CA HIS A 259 22.01 -2.64 -9.04
C HIS A 259 20.65 -3.11 -8.52
N GLN A 260 20.66 -4.20 -7.74
CA GLN A 260 19.52 -4.61 -6.94
C GLN A 260 19.58 -3.86 -5.61
N VAL A 261 18.74 -2.84 -5.46
CA VAL A 261 18.81 -1.93 -4.30
C VAL A 261 17.87 -2.42 -3.21
N MET A 262 18.36 -2.50 -1.97
CA MET A 262 17.48 -2.79 -0.83
C MET A 262 16.60 -1.59 -0.50
N VAL A 263 15.30 -1.80 -0.45
CA VAL A 263 14.34 -0.72 -0.22
C VAL A 263 13.40 -1.05 0.93
N ARG A 264 13.20 -0.07 1.82
CA ARG A 264 12.15 -0.10 2.84
C ARG A 264 11.16 1.03 2.59
N MET A 265 9.93 0.66 2.24
CA MET A 265 8.79 1.59 2.27
C MET A 265 8.24 1.68 3.68
N HIS A 266 8.56 2.76 4.39
CA HIS A 266 8.12 3.02 5.76
C HIS A 266 7.03 4.10 5.80
N SER A 267 5.91 3.79 6.46
CA SER A 267 4.86 4.76 6.74
C SER A 267 5.12 5.34 8.13
N GLU A 268 5.09 6.66 8.24
CA GLU A 268 5.27 7.38 9.50
C GLU A 268 4.37 6.81 10.60
N CYS A 269 4.96 6.62 11.76
CA CYS A 269 4.26 6.25 12.98
C CYS A 269 4.84 7.07 14.12
N LEU A 270 4.29 8.27 14.38
CA LEU A 270 4.76 9.16 15.44
C LEU A 270 4.83 8.45 16.78
N THR A 271 3.77 7.72 17.14
CA THR A 271 3.68 7.00 18.41
C THR A 271 4.77 5.93 18.53
N GLY A 272 5.07 5.20 17.46
CA GLY A 272 6.10 4.17 17.45
C GLY A 272 7.49 4.78 17.30
N ASP A 273 7.76 5.36 16.13
CA ASP A 273 9.08 5.82 15.69
C ASP A 273 9.66 6.85 16.67
N ALA A 274 8.93 7.93 16.99
CA ALA A 274 9.42 9.01 17.83
C ALA A 274 9.17 8.79 19.33
N LEU A 275 7.97 8.35 19.72
CA LEU A 275 7.56 8.31 21.14
C LEU A 275 7.78 6.96 21.84
N GLY A 276 8.00 5.87 21.11
CA GLY A 276 8.38 4.58 21.70
C GLY A 276 7.23 3.73 22.19
N SER A 277 6.07 3.87 21.56
CA SER A 277 4.92 3.01 21.82
C SER A 277 5.28 1.54 21.61
N LEU A 278 4.98 0.73 22.63
CA LEU A 278 5.12 -0.72 22.59
C LEU A 278 3.93 -1.42 21.92
N ARG A 279 2.82 -0.70 21.66
CA ARG A 279 1.60 -1.23 20.99
C ARG A 279 1.81 -1.59 19.52
N CYS A 280 2.89 -1.12 18.91
CA CYS A 280 3.21 -1.41 17.51
C CYS A 280 4.68 -1.78 17.36
N ASP A 281 5.02 -2.30 16.19
CA ASP A 281 6.36 -2.75 15.81
C ASP A 281 7.11 -1.74 14.92
N CYS A 282 6.50 -0.57 14.63
CA CYS A 282 7.00 0.37 13.61
C CYS A 282 8.44 0.86 13.87
N ARG A 283 8.76 1.26 15.11
CA ARG A 283 10.10 1.72 15.49
C ARG A 283 11.14 0.64 15.21
N MET A 284 10.91 -0.56 15.73
CA MET A 284 11.84 -1.66 15.60
C MET A 284 12.04 -2.04 14.13
N GLN A 285 10.96 -1.99 13.32
CA GLN A 285 11.05 -2.18 11.87
C GLN A 285 11.92 -1.13 11.20
N LEU A 286 11.73 0.16 11.53
CA LEU A 286 12.53 1.24 10.96
C LEU A 286 14.01 1.07 11.30
N GLN A 287 14.32 0.81 12.57
CA GLN A 287 15.68 0.63 13.04
C GLN A 287 16.35 -0.60 12.41
N ALA A 288 15.65 -1.73 12.32
CA ALA A 288 16.17 -2.93 11.69
C ALA A 288 16.42 -2.72 10.19
N ALA A 289 15.52 -2.03 9.48
CA ALA A 289 15.73 -1.71 8.06
C ALA A 289 16.95 -0.82 7.83
N LEU A 290 17.17 0.20 8.67
CA LEU A 290 18.36 1.05 8.57
C LEU A 290 19.65 0.26 8.79
N LYS A 291 19.67 -0.67 9.76
CA LYS A 291 20.83 -1.55 10.03
C LYS A 291 21.10 -2.53 8.88
N ILE A 292 20.04 -3.14 8.32
CA ILE A 292 20.14 -4.01 7.15
C ILE A 292 20.80 -3.26 5.99
N ILE A 293 20.32 -2.05 5.71
CA ILE A 293 20.83 -1.21 4.63
C ILE A 293 22.29 -0.79 4.90
N GLU A 294 22.62 -0.36 6.12
CA GLU A 294 24.00 -0.03 6.47
C GLU A 294 24.95 -1.21 6.20
N ASN A 295 24.60 -2.41 6.66
CA ASN A 295 25.42 -3.61 6.53
C ASN A 295 25.63 -4.02 5.07
N SER A 296 24.67 -3.73 4.19
CA SER A 296 24.80 -4.03 2.76
C SER A 296 25.59 -3.00 1.96
N GLY A 297 25.77 -1.80 2.49
CA GLY A 297 26.44 -0.70 1.81
C GLY A 297 25.60 0.03 0.75
N GLU A 298 24.43 -0.46 0.35
CA GLU A 298 23.55 0.18 -0.64
C GLU A 298 22.06 -0.04 -0.32
N GLY A 299 21.28 1.05 -0.26
CA GLY A 299 19.84 0.93 -0.04
C GLY A 299 19.13 2.23 0.31
N VAL A 300 17.80 2.15 0.37
CA VAL A 300 16.92 3.30 0.60
C VAL A 300 15.81 2.96 1.60
N VAL A 301 15.68 3.76 2.66
CA VAL A 301 14.44 3.83 3.44
C VAL A 301 13.65 5.04 2.97
N VAL A 302 12.49 4.82 2.34
CA VAL A 302 11.54 5.90 2.05
C VAL A 302 10.60 6.05 3.24
N TYR A 303 10.64 7.19 3.90
CA TYR A 303 9.78 7.55 5.03
C TYR A 303 8.66 8.47 4.55
N LEU A 304 7.50 7.86 4.31
CA LEU A 304 6.30 8.57 3.88
C LEU A 304 5.53 9.07 5.11
N ARG A 305 5.28 10.37 5.19
CA ARG A 305 4.53 11.03 6.26
C ARG A 305 3.02 10.81 6.13
N GLN A 306 2.62 9.55 6.31
CA GLN A 306 1.25 9.04 6.17
C GLN A 306 0.82 8.23 7.40
N GLU A 307 0.67 8.93 8.52
CA GLU A 307 0.29 8.36 9.81
C GLU A 307 -1.05 7.60 9.76
N GLY A 308 -1.14 6.54 10.57
CA GLY A 308 -2.38 5.77 10.76
C GLY A 308 -2.82 4.96 9.54
N ARG A 309 -1.93 4.68 8.59
CA ARG A 309 -2.28 4.14 7.25
C ARG A 309 -3.07 5.14 6.39
N GLY A 310 -2.78 6.44 6.54
CA GLY A 310 -3.40 7.50 5.76
C GLY A 310 -4.59 8.19 6.43
N ILE A 311 -5.14 7.65 7.52
CA ILE A 311 -6.26 8.28 8.25
C ILE A 311 -5.82 9.44 9.16
N GLY A 312 -4.51 9.60 9.38
CA GLY A 312 -3.93 10.63 10.24
C GLY A 312 -3.88 10.28 11.72
N LEU A 313 -3.11 11.08 12.47
CA LEU A 313 -2.79 10.82 13.88
C LEU A 313 -4.03 10.77 14.78
N VAL A 314 -4.94 11.73 14.64
CA VAL A 314 -6.13 11.83 15.51
C VAL A 314 -7.04 10.61 15.34
N ASN A 315 -7.29 10.19 14.09
CA ASN A 315 -8.14 9.03 13.82
C ASN A 315 -7.47 7.72 14.25
N LYS A 316 -6.15 7.61 14.12
CA LYS A 316 -5.38 6.50 14.72
C LYS A 316 -5.58 6.41 16.23
N LEU A 317 -5.55 7.54 16.95
CA LEU A 317 -5.77 7.55 18.39
C LEU A 317 -7.22 7.21 18.76
N LYS A 318 -8.21 7.66 17.97
CA LYS A 318 -9.60 7.20 18.12
C LYS A 318 -9.72 5.68 17.94
N ALA A 319 -9.01 5.11 16.96
CA ALA A 319 -8.98 3.67 16.75
C ALA A 319 -8.34 2.95 17.94
N TYR A 320 -7.32 3.52 18.58
CA TYR A 320 -6.77 2.99 19.84
C TYR A 320 -7.79 3.00 20.97
N SER A 321 -8.57 4.08 21.13
CA SER A 321 -9.62 4.12 22.15
C SER A 321 -10.66 3.03 21.93
N LEU A 322 -11.02 2.71 20.68
CA LEU A 322 -11.91 1.60 20.36
C LEU A 322 -11.26 0.23 20.64
N GLN A 323 -9.96 0.09 20.36
CA GLN A 323 -9.22 -1.13 20.69
C GLN A 323 -9.10 -1.36 22.20
N ASP A 324 -8.97 -0.29 22.98
CA ASP A 324 -8.99 -0.36 24.45
C ASP A 324 -10.35 -0.89 24.98
N MET A 325 -11.41 -0.82 24.16
CA MET A 325 -12.73 -1.40 24.45
C MET A 325 -12.91 -2.82 23.89
N GLY A 326 -11.85 -3.42 23.33
CA GLY A 326 -11.83 -4.83 22.89
C GLY A 326 -12.02 -5.07 21.40
N LEU A 327 -12.17 -4.03 20.57
CA LEU A 327 -12.19 -4.16 19.11
C LEU A 327 -10.78 -4.43 18.57
N ASP A 328 -10.66 -5.16 17.46
CA ASP A 328 -9.36 -5.24 16.78
C ASP A 328 -9.08 -4.00 15.89
N THR A 329 -7.89 -3.95 15.30
CA THR A 329 -7.49 -2.81 14.46
C THR A 329 -8.33 -2.63 13.20
N VAL A 330 -8.84 -3.71 12.59
CA VAL A 330 -9.69 -3.64 11.40
C VAL A 330 -11.07 -3.15 11.79
N GLU A 331 -11.67 -3.77 12.81
CA GLU A 331 -13.01 -3.43 13.32
C GLU A 331 -13.07 -1.99 13.83
N ALA A 332 -12.01 -1.53 14.50
CA ALA A 332 -11.91 -0.14 14.96
C ALA A 332 -11.89 0.86 13.79
N ASN A 333 -11.23 0.53 12.68
CA ASN A 333 -11.21 1.41 11.50
C ASN A 333 -12.54 1.40 10.75
N GLU A 334 -13.14 0.22 10.57
CA GLU A 334 -14.48 0.08 9.96
C GLU A 334 -15.52 0.87 10.74
N ARG A 335 -15.48 0.80 12.08
CA ARG A 335 -16.38 1.55 12.95
C ARG A 335 -16.17 3.05 12.92
N LEU A 336 -14.97 3.51 12.54
CA LEU A 336 -14.68 4.92 12.29
C LEU A 336 -14.99 5.36 10.86
N GLY A 337 -15.50 4.45 10.01
CA GLY A 337 -15.86 4.72 8.62
C GLY A 337 -14.67 4.79 7.66
N PHE A 338 -13.52 4.20 8.01
CA PHE A 338 -12.33 4.19 7.17
C PHE A 338 -12.08 2.81 6.54
N PRO A 339 -11.62 2.74 5.27
CA PRO A 339 -11.10 1.51 4.69
C PRO A 339 -9.91 0.96 5.50
N ALA A 340 -9.67 -0.35 5.39
CA ALA A 340 -8.60 -1.02 6.16
C ALA A 340 -7.17 -0.52 5.84
N ASP A 341 -6.98 0.09 4.67
CA ASP A 341 -5.71 0.66 4.20
C ASP A 341 -5.94 1.77 3.16
N LEU A 342 -5.51 3.00 3.44
CA LEU A 342 -5.63 4.16 2.54
C LEU A 342 -4.27 4.66 2.05
N ARG A 343 -3.22 3.86 2.21
CA ARG A 343 -1.85 4.29 1.87
C ARG A 343 -1.66 4.38 0.37
N ASP A 344 -1.09 5.50 -0.06
CA ASP A 344 -0.65 5.72 -1.44
C ASP A 344 0.87 5.45 -1.54
N TYR A 345 1.24 4.48 -2.37
CA TYR A 345 2.63 4.13 -2.63
C TYR A 345 3.21 4.81 -3.87
N GLY A 346 2.40 5.51 -4.67
CA GLY A 346 2.84 6.26 -5.84
C GLY A 346 3.84 7.35 -5.50
N MET A 347 3.67 8.00 -4.35
CA MET A 347 4.65 8.96 -3.81
C MET A 347 6.00 8.30 -3.58
N GLY A 348 5.98 7.13 -2.94
CA GLY A 348 7.19 6.34 -2.70
C GLY A 348 7.87 5.90 -3.98
N ALA A 349 7.08 5.51 -4.98
CA ALA A 349 7.59 5.11 -6.27
C ALA A 349 8.24 6.29 -7.04
N GLN A 350 7.68 7.50 -6.97
CA GLN A 350 8.31 8.68 -7.58
C GLN A 350 9.63 9.05 -6.89
N ILE A 351 9.70 8.93 -5.56
CA ILE A 351 10.94 9.12 -4.80
C ILE A 351 12.02 8.11 -5.25
N LEU A 352 11.66 6.83 -5.36
CA LEU A 352 12.60 5.78 -5.81
C LEU A 352 13.06 6.00 -7.26
N ASN A 353 12.14 6.38 -8.16
CA ASN A 353 12.48 6.72 -9.53
C ASN A 353 13.42 7.93 -9.62
N ASP A 354 13.22 8.95 -8.79
CA ASP A 354 14.12 10.11 -8.70
C ASP A 354 15.52 9.73 -8.17
N LEU A 355 15.59 8.75 -7.27
CA LEU A 355 16.85 8.17 -6.79
C LEU A 355 17.48 7.18 -7.79
N GLY A 356 16.92 7.01 -8.99
CA GLY A 356 17.46 6.12 -10.01
C GLY A 356 17.22 4.64 -9.77
N VAL A 357 16.46 4.26 -8.74
CA VAL A 357 16.18 2.85 -8.42
C VAL A 357 15.29 2.22 -9.50
N LYS A 358 15.67 1.03 -9.97
CA LYS A 358 14.87 0.21 -10.90
C LYS A 358 14.57 -1.18 -10.39
N LYS A 359 15.57 -1.87 -9.84
CA LYS A 359 15.43 -3.21 -9.27
C LYS A 359 15.43 -3.13 -7.75
N ILE A 360 14.38 -3.65 -7.13
CA ILE A 360 14.13 -3.53 -5.69
C ILE A 360 14.22 -4.91 -5.03
N CYS A 361 15.04 -5.00 -3.98
CA CYS A 361 14.91 -6.03 -2.97
C CYS A 361 14.13 -5.45 -1.77
N LEU A 362 12.84 -5.78 -1.68
CA LEU A 362 11.92 -5.07 -0.78
C LEU A 362 11.97 -5.63 0.65
N ILE A 363 12.29 -4.79 1.63
CA ILE A 363 12.33 -5.12 3.06
C ILE A 363 10.90 -5.02 3.64
N THR A 364 10.14 -6.10 3.60
CA THR A 364 8.73 -6.13 4.02
C THR A 364 8.24 -7.51 4.46
N ASN A 365 7.25 -7.53 5.37
CA ASN A 365 6.40 -8.70 5.64
C ASN A 365 4.99 -8.54 5.07
N ASN A 366 4.66 -7.38 4.50
CA ASN A 366 3.33 -7.08 3.99
C ASN A 366 3.31 -7.32 2.47
N PRO A 367 2.51 -8.28 1.96
CA PRO A 367 2.42 -8.57 0.53
C PRO A 367 1.72 -7.47 -0.27
N ARG A 368 0.82 -6.68 0.33
CA ARG A 368 0.18 -5.53 -0.35
C ARG A 368 1.18 -4.43 -0.72
N LYS A 369 2.26 -4.26 0.07
CA LYS A 369 3.37 -3.34 -0.29
C LYS A 369 4.10 -3.79 -1.56
N ILE A 370 4.10 -5.08 -1.87
CA ILE A 370 4.70 -5.64 -3.09
C ILE A 370 3.83 -5.29 -4.30
N ALA A 371 2.51 -5.46 -4.18
CA ALA A 371 1.56 -5.11 -5.24
C ALA A 371 1.54 -3.60 -5.54
N GLY A 372 1.54 -2.75 -4.51
CA GLY A 372 1.44 -1.29 -4.66
C GLY A 372 2.62 -0.59 -5.34
N LEU A 373 3.75 -1.30 -5.55
CA LEU A 373 4.91 -0.77 -6.30
C LEU A 373 4.95 -1.25 -7.76
N LYS A 374 4.14 -2.24 -8.14
CA LYS A 374 4.04 -2.70 -9.53
C LYS A 374 3.37 -1.62 -10.38
N GLY A 375 3.88 -1.37 -11.59
CA GLY A 375 3.33 -0.39 -12.53
C GLY A 375 4.11 0.94 -12.62
N TYR A 376 4.99 1.23 -11.67
CA TYR A 376 5.77 2.48 -11.61
C TYR A 376 7.13 2.44 -12.33
N GLY A 377 7.34 1.45 -13.21
CA GLY A 377 8.67 1.18 -13.78
C GLY A 377 9.71 0.73 -12.74
N LEU A 378 9.22 0.16 -11.63
CA LEU A 378 10.00 -0.47 -10.56
C LEU A 378 9.77 -1.99 -10.63
N GLU A 379 10.86 -2.75 -10.62
CA GLU A 379 10.86 -4.21 -10.66
C GLU A 379 11.21 -4.75 -9.27
N VAL A 380 10.30 -5.47 -8.63
CA VAL A 380 10.60 -6.16 -7.36
C VAL A 380 11.26 -7.50 -7.69
N VAL A 381 12.59 -7.56 -7.54
CA VAL A 381 13.42 -8.73 -7.88
C VAL A 381 13.65 -9.67 -6.69
N GLY A 382 13.38 -9.19 -5.47
CA GLY A 382 13.57 -9.96 -4.25
C GLY A 382 12.80 -9.38 -3.07
N ARG A 383 12.72 -10.16 -1.99
CA ARG A 383 12.12 -9.76 -0.71
C ARG A 383 13.05 -10.12 0.43
N VAL A 384 13.26 -9.17 1.35
CA VAL A 384 13.91 -9.42 2.64
C VAL A 384 12.85 -9.38 3.74
N PRO A 385 12.62 -10.48 4.47
CA PRO A 385 11.74 -10.49 5.64
C PRO A 385 12.25 -9.52 6.71
N LEU A 386 11.33 -8.82 7.37
CA LEU A 386 11.63 -7.89 8.46
C LEU A 386 10.92 -8.31 9.74
N LEU A 387 11.32 -9.46 10.27
CA LEU A 387 10.70 -10.06 11.44
C LEU A 387 11.20 -9.36 12.70
N ILE A 388 10.28 -8.77 13.44
CA ILE A 388 10.54 -8.02 14.68
C ILE A 388 9.97 -8.79 15.84
N GLU A 389 10.69 -8.77 16.96
CA GLU A 389 10.29 -9.30 18.26
C GLU A 389 8.89 -8.83 18.68
N THR A 390 8.03 -9.77 19.05
CA THR A 390 6.74 -9.48 19.69
C THR A 390 6.95 -9.18 21.17
N ASN A 391 6.20 -8.23 21.72
CA ASN A 391 6.10 -7.98 23.15
C ASN A 391 4.66 -8.17 23.63
N ASP A 392 4.44 -8.10 24.94
CA ASP A 392 3.13 -8.34 25.57
C ASP A 392 2.03 -7.38 25.07
N TYR A 393 2.40 -6.19 24.57
CA TYR A 393 1.47 -5.18 24.08
C TYR A 393 1.14 -5.31 22.59
N ASN A 394 1.99 -5.94 21.77
CA ASN A 394 1.81 -5.97 20.31
C ASN A 394 1.59 -7.38 19.73
N SER A 395 1.66 -8.43 20.55
CA SER A 395 1.46 -9.82 20.12
C SER A 395 0.12 -10.01 19.41
N SER A 396 -0.99 -9.58 20.02
CA SER A 396 -2.34 -9.65 19.42
C SER A 396 -2.43 -8.83 18.13
N TYR A 397 -1.84 -7.63 18.12
CA TYR A 397 -1.81 -6.76 16.93
C TYR A 397 -1.08 -7.40 15.74
N LEU A 398 0.05 -8.07 16.00
CA LEU A 398 0.82 -8.78 14.99
C LEU A 398 0.10 -10.04 14.50
N ALA A 399 -0.59 -10.76 15.39
CA ALA A 399 -1.45 -11.89 15.02
C ALA A 399 -2.59 -11.44 14.08
N THR A 400 -3.31 -10.35 14.40
CA THR A 400 -4.34 -9.78 13.52
C THR A 400 -3.78 -9.39 12.15
N LYS A 401 -2.57 -8.81 12.11
CA LYS A 401 -1.87 -8.49 10.84
C LYS A 401 -1.61 -9.73 10.00
N ALA A 402 -1.21 -10.85 10.60
CA ALA A 402 -1.00 -12.10 9.88
C ALA A 402 -2.33 -12.65 9.36
N GLN A 403 -3.31 -12.84 10.26
CA GLN A 403 -4.57 -13.50 9.96
C GLN A 403 -5.48 -12.70 9.02
N LYS A 404 -5.69 -11.40 9.30
CA LYS A 404 -6.65 -10.56 8.56
C LYS A 404 -6.03 -9.75 7.42
N LEU A 405 -4.72 -9.46 7.48
CA LEU A 405 -4.04 -8.60 6.50
C LEU A 405 -3.00 -9.35 5.65
N GLY A 406 -2.87 -10.67 5.85
CA GLY A 406 -1.97 -11.53 5.09
C GLY A 406 -0.49 -11.24 5.31
N HIS A 407 -0.11 -10.66 6.45
CA HIS A 407 1.31 -10.44 6.73
C HIS A 407 2.04 -11.78 6.87
N LEU A 408 3.20 -11.88 6.23
CA LEU A 408 4.06 -13.05 6.16
C LEU A 408 4.91 -13.15 7.44
N LEU A 409 4.25 -13.42 8.56
CA LEU A 409 4.80 -13.67 9.89
C LEU A 409 4.67 -15.17 10.21
N LEU A 410 5.42 -15.69 11.20
CA LEU A 410 5.38 -17.11 11.55
C LEU A 410 3.99 -17.49 12.09
N GLN A 411 3.35 -18.47 11.44
CA GLN A 411 2.01 -18.98 11.77
C GLN A 411 2.03 -20.46 12.16
N THR A 412 3.02 -21.23 11.69
CA THR A 412 3.29 -22.59 12.15
C THR A 412 4.66 -22.61 12.84
N TYR A 413 4.69 -23.01 14.11
CA TYR A 413 5.91 -23.07 14.93
C TYR A 413 6.38 -24.52 15.04
N LEU A 414 7.62 -24.81 14.68
CA LEU A 414 8.19 -26.15 14.77
C LEU A 414 9.08 -26.30 16.01
N VAL A 415 9.95 -25.32 16.28
CA VAL A 415 10.88 -25.39 17.41
C VAL A 415 11.22 -23.99 17.92
N THR A 416 11.30 -23.85 19.24
CA THR A 416 11.92 -22.72 19.91
C THR A 416 13.35 -23.09 20.26
N VAL A 417 14.32 -22.27 19.87
CA VAL A 417 15.75 -22.47 20.14
C VAL A 417 16.25 -21.31 21.00
N ALA A 418 16.87 -21.62 22.12
CA ALA A 418 17.55 -20.67 23.00
C ALA A 418 19.06 -20.89 22.93
N ILE A 419 19.79 -19.81 22.69
CA ILE A 419 21.24 -19.81 22.53
C ILE A 419 21.87 -18.97 23.64
N HIS A 420 22.80 -19.59 24.35
CA HIS A 420 23.66 -18.95 25.33
C HIS A 420 25.07 -18.86 24.76
N TRP A 421 25.60 -17.65 24.65
CA TRP A 421 26.95 -17.41 24.16
C TRP A 421 27.97 -17.46 25.31
N GLN A 422 29.21 -17.78 24.99
CA GLN A 422 30.35 -17.70 25.93
C GLN A 422 30.71 -16.24 26.23
N ASP A 423 30.50 -15.36 25.26
CA ASP A 423 30.77 -13.94 25.33
C ASP A 423 29.49 -13.11 25.25
N GLN A 424 29.56 -11.85 25.68
CA GLN A 424 28.52 -10.88 25.36
C GLN A 424 29.01 -10.02 24.19
N PRO A 425 28.25 -9.92 23.08
CA PRO A 425 28.64 -9.08 21.96
C PRO A 425 28.82 -7.64 22.45
N GLN A 426 29.99 -7.06 22.19
CA GLN A 426 30.34 -5.72 22.66
C GLN A 426 29.66 -4.64 21.81
N GLN A 427 29.28 -5.00 20.57
CA GLN A 427 28.56 -4.14 19.66
C GLN A 427 27.25 -4.77 19.19
N VAL A 428 26.24 -3.92 18.95
CA VAL A 428 24.93 -4.34 18.41
C VAL A 428 25.06 -5.02 17.04
N THR A 429 26.08 -4.67 16.26
CA THR A 429 26.44 -5.26 14.97
C THR A 429 26.82 -6.73 15.09
N GLU A 430 27.60 -7.11 16.10
CA GLU A 430 28.03 -8.51 16.33
C GLU A 430 26.85 -9.41 16.69
N ARG A 431 25.94 -8.93 17.56
CA ARG A 431 24.68 -9.64 17.87
C ARG A 431 23.88 -9.87 16.57
N TYR A 432 23.79 -8.86 15.73
CA TYR A 432 23.04 -8.93 14.48
C TYR A 432 23.67 -9.91 13.47
N GLN A 433 25.00 -9.94 13.37
CA GLN A 433 25.70 -10.91 12.51
C GLN A 433 25.42 -12.36 12.93
N ARG A 434 25.40 -12.65 14.24
CA ARG A 434 25.05 -14.00 14.76
C ARG A 434 23.62 -14.39 14.40
N LEU A 435 22.69 -13.46 14.57
CA LEU A 435 21.30 -13.65 14.18
C LEU A 435 21.16 -13.89 12.67
N GLU A 436 21.87 -13.13 11.84
CA GLU A 436 21.81 -13.27 10.38
C GLU A 436 22.40 -14.62 9.92
N LYS A 437 23.47 -15.09 10.56
CA LYS A 437 24.02 -16.43 10.36
C LYS A 437 22.96 -17.51 10.65
N LEU A 438 22.18 -17.34 11.73
CA LEU A 438 21.10 -18.25 12.08
C LEU A 438 19.92 -18.16 11.09
N ARG A 439 19.57 -16.96 10.62
CA ARG A 439 18.56 -16.76 9.56
C ARG A 439 18.99 -17.44 8.26
N SER A 440 20.26 -17.34 7.88
CA SER A 440 20.81 -18.02 6.70
C SER A 440 20.71 -19.54 6.83
N LEU A 441 20.99 -20.10 8.02
CA LEU A 441 20.82 -21.54 8.27
C LEU A 441 19.36 -21.95 8.16
N ALA A 442 18.44 -21.22 8.80
CA ALA A 442 17.00 -21.48 8.69
C ALA A 442 16.54 -21.44 7.22
N HIS A 443 16.97 -20.42 6.47
CA HIS A 443 16.63 -20.27 5.07
C HIS A 443 17.14 -21.42 4.20
N SER A 444 18.34 -21.95 4.48
CA SER A 444 18.88 -23.12 3.77
C SER A 444 18.02 -24.38 3.92
N GLN A 445 17.20 -24.44 4.97
CA GLN A 445 16.25 -25.52 5.23
C GLN A 445 14.80 -25.14 4.89
N ASN A 446 14.58 -24.02 4.17
CA ASN A 446 13.27 -23.47 3.85
C ASN A 446 12.41 -23.12 5.09
N LEU A 447 13.05 -22.75 6.20
CA LEU A 447 12.39 -22.29 7.42
C LEU A 447 12.52 -20.78 7.59
N LEU A 448 11.49 -20.17 8.18
CA LEU A 448 11.54 -18.81 8.68
C LEU A 448 12.02 -18.81 10.12
N LEU A 449 12.72 -17.73 10.48
CA LEU A 449 13.21 -17.49 11.83
C LEU A 449 12.63 -16.20 12.39
N GLN A 450 11.95 -16.32 13.52
CA GLN A 450 11.39 -15.19 14.28
C GLN A 450 12.02 -15.13 15.67
N GLU A 451 12.56 -13.99 16.09
CA GLU A 451 13.07 -13.82 17.45
C GLU A 451 11.93 -13.83 18.49
N GLU A 452 12.24 -14.30 19.69
CA GLU A 452 11.32 -14.42 20.82
C GLU A 452 11.91 -13.71 22.05
N SER A 453 11.10 -12.87 22.68
CA SER A 453 11.54 -12.02 23.80
C SER A 453 10.51 -11.92 24.91
N ARG A 454 9.38 -12.63 24.81
CA ARG A 454 8.34 -12.62 25.85
C ARG A 454 8.95 -13.04 27.19
N PRO A 455 8.54 -12.42 28.31
CA PRO A 455 9.06 -12.78 29.63
C PRO A 455 8.94 -14.27 29.96
N VAL A 456 7.88 -14.92 29.47
CA VAL A 456 7.69 -16.37 29.61
C VAL A 456 8.82 -17.18 28.95
N ALA A 457 9.28 -16.80 27.76
CA ALA A 457 10.39 -17.47 27.08
C ALA A 457 11.69 -17.32 27.86
N SER A 458 11.96 -16.11 28.34
CA SER A 458 13.15 -15.81 29.15
C SER A 458 13.15 -16.57 30.48
N ALA A 459 11.97 -16.76 31.08
CA ALA A 459 11.82 -17.56 32.30
C ALA A 459 12.04 -19.06 32.04
N VAL A 460 11.49 -19.59 30.94
CA VAL A 460 11.62 -21.00 30.53
C VAL A 460 13.07 -21.38 30.26
N PHE A 461 13.84 -20.51 29.61
CA PHE A 461 15.23 -20.78 29.19
C PHE A 461 16.31 -20.10 30.05
N GLU A 462 15.96 -19.62 31.25
CA GLU A 462 16.91 -19.04 32.21
C GLU A 462 17.75 -17.86 31.67
N LYS A 463 17.10 -16.89 31.01
CA LYS A 463 17.71 -15.68 30.42
C LYS A 463 18.85 -15.97 29.41
N PRO A 464 18.54 -16.66 28.30
CA PRO A 464 19.48 -16.88 27.22
C PRO A 464 19.84 -15.56 26.50
N ALA A 465 20.93 -15.57 25.75
CA ALA A 465 21.36 -14.40 25.00
C ALA A 465 20.51 -14.16 23.74
N LEU A 466 19.91 -15.22 23.19
CA LEU A 466 19.02 -15.17 22.03
C LEU A 466 17.98 -16.30 22.13
N ILE A 467 16.71 -16.00 21.81
CA ILE A 467 15.66 -17.02 21.63
C ILE A 467 15.02 -16.79 20.26
N VAL A 468 14.79 -17.87 19.52
CA VAL A 468 14.15 -17.82 18.20
C VAL A 468 13.15 -18.96 18.04
N HIS A 469 12.10 -18.70 17.26
CA HIS A 469 11.21 -19.69 16.69
C HIS A 469 11.61 -19.99 15.26
N LEU A 470 11.56 -21.27 14.90
CA LEU A 470 11.69 -21.75 13.53
C LEU A 470 10.38 -22.36 13.05
N GLY A 471 9.98 -22.06 11.80
CA GLY A 471 8.75 -22.58 11.24
C GLY A 471 8.34 -21.92 9.92
N PHE A 472 7.03 -21.80 9.69
CA PHE A 472 6.45 -21.34 8.42
C PHE A 472 5.49 -20.17 8.62
N ASP A 473 5.32 -19.35 7.57
CA ASP A 473 4.35 -18.25 7.53
C ASP A 473 2.93 -18.67 7.13
N GLN A 474 2.72 -19.96 6.87
CA GLN A 474 1.42 -20.56 6.57
C GLN A 474 0.88 -21.26 7.82
N PRO A 475 -0.41 -21.08 8.16
CA PRO A 475 -1.04 -21.79 9.28
C PRO A 475 -1.27 -23.26 8.92
N GLU A 476 -1.38 -24.12 9.95
CA GLU A 476 -1.80 -25.53 9.84
C GLU A 476 -0.95 -26.40 8.90
N LEU A 477 0.30 -26.01 8.65
CA LEU A 477 1.19 -26.70 7.70
C LEU A 477 1.88 -27.95 8.29
N ALA A 478 1.80 -28.11 9.61
CA ALA A 478 2.35 -29.26 10.34
C ALA A 478 1.23 -30.03 11.04
N ALA A 479 1.15 -31.34 10.82
CA ALA A 479 0.28 -32.23 11.59
C ALA A 479 0.68 -32.19 13.07
N LEU A 480 -0.26 -32.31 14.01
CA LEU A 480 0.01 -32.11 15.45
C LEU A 480 1.08 -33.05 16.03
N ASP A 481 1.36 -34.17 15.37
CA ASP A 481 2.28 -35.23 15.74
C ASP A 481 3.51 -35.35 14.81
N TRP A 482 3.76 -34.36 13.95
CA TRP A 482 4.83 -34.39 12.94
C TRP A 482 6.21 -34.75 13.51
N TYR A 483 6.47 -34.38 14.77
CA TYR A 483 7.73 -34.58 15.48
C TYR A 483 7.93 -36.03 15.97
N GLN A 484 6.90 -36.88 15.93
CA GLN A 484 6.98 -38.29 16.32
C GLN A 484 7.55 -39.19 15.22
N SER A 485 7.68 -38.66 13.99
CA SER A 485 8.23 -39.38 12.85
C SER A 485 9.67 -38.96 12.60
N ASN A 486 10.60 -39.88 12.88
CA ASN A 486 12.05 -39.62 12.80
C ASN A 486 12.53 -39.32 11.37
N GLN A 487 11.75 -39.68 10.36
CA GLN A 487 12.06 -39.40 8.95
C GLN A 487 11.28 -38.18 8.42
N HIS A 488 10.55 -37.47 9.28
CA HIS A 488 9.79 -36.31 8.85
C HIS A 488 10.74 -35.20 8.33
N PRO A 489 10.46 -34.56 7.18
CA PRO A 489 11.30 -33.51 6.63
C PRO A 489 11.62 -32.39 7.62
N TYR A 490 10.65 -32.00 8.46
CA TYR A 490 10.83 -30.96 9.48
C TYR A 490 11.79 -31.39 10.60
N VAL A 491 11.77 -32.66 11.01
CA VAL A 491 12.72 -33.18 12.01
C VAL A 491 14.14 -33.12 11.45
N ASN A 492 14.33 -33.53 10.20
CA ASN A 492 15.63 -33.46 9.52
C ASN A 492 16.12 -32.00 9.37
N ALA A 493 15.24 -31.08 8.98
CA ALA A 493 15.57 -29.66 8.86
C ALA A 493 16.04 -29.06 10.20
N ILE A 494 15.35 -29.37 11.29
CA ILE A 494 15.70 -28.89 12.63
C ILE A 494 17.01 -29.52 13.10
N ALA A 495 17.17 -30.83 12.92
CA ALA A 495 18.41 -31.53 13.27
C ALA A 495 19.63 -30.91 12.57
N ASN A 496 19.53 -30.63 11.26
CA ASN A 496 20.60 -29.98 10.49
C ASN A 496 20.97 -28.60 11.04
N ILE A 497 19.96 -27.79 11.42
CA ILE A 497 20.20 -26.46 12.00
C ILE A 497 20.86 -26.59 13.37
N LEU A 498 20.33 -27.43 14.25
CA LEU A 498 20.85 -27.60 15.61
C LEU A 498 22.27 -28.18 15.60
N ASP A 499 22.56 -29.17 14.77
CA ASP A 499 23.91 -29.72 14.57
C ASP A 499 24.86 -28.63 14.04
N SER A 500 24.40 -27.77 13.13
CA SER A 500 25.25 -26.65 12.63
C SER A 500 25.53 -25.60 13.71
N VAL A 501 24.56 -25.34 14.59
CA VAL A 501 24.70 -24.35 15.69
C VAL A 501 25.60 -24.88 16.79
N ILE A 502 25.56 -26.19 17.10
CA ILE A 502 26.39 -26.77 18.16
C ILE A 502 27.89 -26.69 17.85
N GLU A 503 28.26 -26.63 16.56
CA GLU A 503 29.63 -26.47 16.09
C GLU A 503 30.17 -25.02 16.21
N TRP A 504 29.34 -24.06 16.61
CA TRP A 504 29.76 -22.66 16.72
C TRP A 504 30.71 -22.47 17.91
N PRO A 505 31.93 -21.91 17.68
CA PRO A 505 32.94 -21.81 18.73
C PRO A 505 32.52 -20.89 19.87
N GLU A 506 31.62 -19.94 19.63
CA GLU A 506 31.11 -18.99 20.62
C GLU A 506 29.95 -19.56 21.47
N LEU A 507 29.44 -20.76 21.15
CA LEU A 507 28.30 -21.36 21.84
C LEU A 507 28.71 -21.86 23.24
N ARG A 508 27.98 -21.45 24.28
CA ARG A 508 28.09 -22.00 25.65
C ARG A 508 27.09 -23.11 25.88
N CYS A 509 25.83 -22.84 25.55
CA CYS A 509 24.72 -23.76 25.76
C CYS A 509 23.65 -23.54 24.68
N LEU A 510 23.15 -24.64 24.13
CA LEU A 510 22.06 -24.69 23.16
C LEU A 510 20.89 -25.41 23.79
N GLU A 511 19.74 -24.75 23.86
CA GLU A 511 18.51 -25.36 24.36
C GLU A 511 17.41 -25.27 23.32
N PHE A 512 16.53 -26.27 23.26
CA PHE A 512 15.37 -26.19 22.38
C PHE A 512 14.14 -26.89 22.94
N LEU A 513 12.98 -26.45 22.45
CA LEU A 513 11.64 -26.95 22.77
C LEU A 513 10.87 -27.15 21.47
N VAL A 514 10.42 -28.38 21.21
CA VAL A 514 9.65 -28.71 20.00
C VAL A 514 8.18 -28.35 20.17
N SER A 515 7.54 -27.92 19.08
CA SER A 515 6.12 -27.57 19.02
C SER A 515 5.34 -28.46 18.05
N SER A 516 4.05 -28.64 18.31
CA SER A 516 3.09 -29.34 17.46
C SER A 516 2.63 -28.52 16.24
N GLY A 517 3.22 -27.35 15.98
CA GLY A 517 2.75 -26.40 14.96
C GLY A 517 2.11 -25.14 15.55
N GLN A 518 1.71 -25.16 16.82
CA GLN A 518 1.14 -24.03 17.53
C GLN A 518 2.20 -23.21 18.30
N ASP A 519 1.87 -22.04 18.81
CA ASP A 519 2.80 -21.28 19.64
C ASP A 519 3.17 -22.10 20.90
N PRO A 520 4.45 -22.51 21.07
CA PRO A 520 4.83 -23.39 22.16
C PRO A 520 4.72 -22.74 23.54
N LEU A 521 4.62 -21.41 23.61
CA LEU A 521 4.66 -20.66 24.86
C LEU A 521 3.29 -20.28 25.43
N THR A 522 2.18 -20.58 24.73
CA THR A 522 0.83 -20.24 25.20
C THR A 522 0.20 -21.29 26.11
N SER A 523 0.64 -22.55 26.03
CA SER A 523 0.04 -23.69 26.75
C SER A 523 1.09 -24.54 27.46
N LEU A 524 2.04 -23.86 28.11
CA LEU A 524 3.11 -24.52 28.84
C LEU A 524 2.60 -25.25 30.08
N GLN A 525 3.12 -26.46 30.31
CA GLN A 525 2.90 -27.18 31.56
C GLN A 525 3.63 -26.50 32.72
N ILE A 526 3.12 -26.71 33.94
CA ILE A 526 3.80 -26.28 35.17
C ILE A 526 5.02 -27.18 35.35
N LEU A 527 6.23 -26.58 35.35
CA LEU A 527 7.53 -27.26 35.48
C LEU A 527 7.85 -28.20 34.31
N LEU A 528 8.43 -27.64 33.25
CA LEU A 528 8.90 -28.41 32.09
C LEU A 528 10.07 -29.32 32.45
N ASP A 529 10.03 -30.57 31.97
CA ASP A 529 11.16 -31.48 32.07
C ASP A 529 12.33 -30.95 31.23
N ARG A 530 13.55 -31.04 31.78
CA ARG A 530 14.79 -30.63 31.11
C ARG A 530 15.76 -31.80 31.01
N GLU A 531 16.01 -32.25 29.79
CA GLU A 531 16.94 -33.33 29.49
C GLU A 531 18.27 -32.75 29.02
N LYS A 532 19.37 -33.17 29.66
CA LYS A 532 20.69 -32.55 29.51
C LYS A 532 21.67 -33.46 28.78
N PHE A 533 22.47 -32.89 27.89
CA PHE A 533 23.49 -33.58 27.10
C PHE A 533 24.79 -32.77 27.05
N PRO A 534 25.96 -33.43 26.88
CA PRO A 534 27.20 -32.73 26.59
C PRO A 534 27.19 -32.18 25.15
N LEU A 535 27.89 -31.07 24.89
CA LEU A 535 28.02 -30.49 23.54
C LEU A 535 28.69 -31.44 22.52
N THR A 536 29.42 -32.45 22.99
CA THR A 536 30.01 -33.50 22.14
C THR A 536 28.98 -34.43 21.51
N LYS A 537 27.74 -34.47 22.03
CA LYS A 537 26.64 -35.24 21.47
C LYS A 537 25.88 -34.40 20.45
N ARG A 538 25.69 -34.93 19.25
CA ARG A 538 24.90 -34.25 18.19
C ARG A 538 23.41 -34.17 18.54
N PRO A 539 22.77 -32.99 18.44
CA PRO A 539 21.33 -32.82 18.58
C PRO A 539 20.49 -33.78 17.73
N SER A 540 20.94 -34.09 16.51
CA SER A 540 20.25 -35.01 15.60
C SER A 540 19.93 -36.39 16.19
N LEU A 541 20.77 -36.90 17.11
CA LEU A 541 20.52 -38.17 17.82
C LEU A 541 19.35 -38.11 18.81
N VAL A 542 19.03 -36.92 19.33
CA VAL A 542 17.92 -36.70 20.26
C VAL A 542 16.64 -36.36 19.49
N CYS A 543 16.77 -35.81 18.27
CA CYS A 543 15.67 -35.58 17.36
C CYS A 543 14.93 -36.86 16.92
N GLU A 544 15.49 -38.05 17.18
CA GLU A 544 14.83 -39.35 16.99
C GLU A 544 13.70 -39.65 17.99
N ASN A 545 13.60 -38.92 19.11
CA ASN A 545 12.57 -39.17 20.12
C ASN A 545 12.10 -37.85 20.73
N LEU A 546 11.55 -36.99 19.87
CA LEU A 546 11.07 -35.68 20.30
C LEU A 546 9.74 -35.77 21.02
N THR A 547 9.62 -35.00 22.10
CA THR A 547 8.37 -34.78 22.82
C THR A 547 8.16 -33.28 22.99
N THR A 548 6.92 -32.83 22.81
CA THR A 548 6.54 -31.46 23.17
C THR A 548 6.62 -31.26 24.70
N GLN A 549 6.67 -30.01 25.15
CA GLN A 549 6.73 -29.67 26.58
C GLN A 549 7.97 -30.21 27.34
N LYS A 550 9.05 -30.54 26.61
CA LYS A 550 10.35 -30.93 27.16
C LYS A 550 11.45 -30.03 26.59
N ILE A 551 12.34 -29.56 27.44
CA ILE A 551 13.52 -28.80 27.06
C ILE A 551 14.70 -29.75 26.87
N TYR A 552 15.32 -29.73 25.71
CA TYR A 552 16.56 -30.43 25.44
C TYR A 552 17.72 -29.44 25.52
N SER A 553 18.69 -29.71 26.38
CA SER A 553 19.76 -28.77 26.76
C SER A 553 21.13 -29.38 26.49
N PHE A 554 21.94 -28.73 25.66
CA PHE A 554 23.29 -29.13 25.29
C PHE A 554 24.26 -28.10 25.85
N ASP A 555 25.02 -28.47 26.87
CA ASP A 555 25.82 -27.54 27.66
C ASP A 555 27.29 -28.00 27.75
N ARG A 556 28.20 -27.03 27.65
CA ARG A 556 29.65 -27.27 27.77
C ARG A 556 30.08 -27.71 29.17
N SER A 557 29.30 -27.37 30.21
CA SER A 557 29.60 -27.69 31.62
C SER A 557 29.34 -29.16 32.00
N ILE A 558 28.84 -29.97 31.06
CA ILE A 558 28.45 -31.38 31.27
C ILE A 558 29.50 -32.36 30.71
N GLU A 559 30.62 -31.84 30.18
CA GLU A 559 31.76 -32.64 29.69
C GLU A 559 32.53 -33.38 30.79
#